data_AF-A0A3N0V0B6-F1
#
_entry.id   AF-A0A3N0V0B6-F1
#
_cell.length_a   1.000
_cell.length_b   1.000
_cell.length_c   1.000
_cell.angle_alpha   90.00
_cell.angle_beta   90.00
_cell.angle_gamma   90.00
#
_symmetry.space_group_name_H-M   'P 1'
#
loop_
_entity.id
_entity.type
_entity.pdbx_description
1 polymer ?
#
loop_
_entity_poly.entity_id
_entity_poly.type
_entity_poly.pdbx_seq_one_letter_code
_entity_poly.pdbx_strand_id
1 'polypeptide(L)'
;MAICWLRYCLLRYQFRPSWFSFFVALLVISACIKLGHWQYDKASQKLQLQDQLDQAMQAAPVALPPQLDDVQAWRYRQVHVSGQYLPDYQILIDNQVHNERAGYHVLTPFMMQGTEQVVLVNRGWIAVGNDRRLPVVSVPQGAQRLQGQVSIPSNKYYTLESPQAEAGWQPLWQNLDLDKYAAAVPFSVLPVVLRLNPDPAEPELVRDWPKPAERITTHIGYAYQWYGFAFTAFAIFLYLGFRRKDVVGVSEYAAPEQAQATPLHGHQPGASPSQAKPSGVKK
;
A
#
# COMPACT_ATOMS: atom_id res chain seq x y z
N MET A 1 -9.14 -60.47 -4.35
CA MET A 1 -9.15 -59.72 -5.63
C MET A 1 -9.65 -58.27 -5.43
N ALA A 2 -8.91 -57.40 -4.74
CA ALA A 2 -9.35 -56.00 -4.52
C ALA A 2 -8.23 -54.95 -4.58
N ILE A 3 -7.02 -55.33 -4.99
CA ILE A 3 -5.85 -54.42 -5.02
C ILE A 3 -5.55 -53.92 -6.45
N CYS A 4 -6.16 -54.50 -7.49
CA CYS A 4 -5.87 -54.15 -8.88
C CYS A 4 -6.72 -52.98 -9.44
N TRP A 5 -7.84 -52.62 -8.80
CA TRP A 5 -8.75 -51.57 -9.30
C TRP A 5 -8.29 -50.15 -8.92
N LEU A 6 -7.66 -49.96 -7.76
CA LEU A 6 -7.26 -48.63 -7.27
C LEU A 6 -6.09 -48.01 -8.07
N ARG A 7 -5.27 -48.83 -8.74
CA ARG A 7 -4.14 -48.38 -9.57
C ARG A 7 -4.53 -47.93 -10.97
N TYR A 8 -5.71 -48.31 -11.48
CA TYR A 8 -6.09 -48.08 -12.88
C TYR A 8 -6.72 -46.69 -13.13
N CYS A 9 -7.34 -46.07 -12.13
CA CYS A 9 -8.00 -44.77 -12.29
C CYS A 9 -7.02 -43.57 -12.40
N LEU A 10 -5.82 -43.66 -11.83
CA LEU A 10 -4.82 -42.59 -11.91
C LEU A 10 -4.02 -42.59 -13.23
N LEU A 11 -4.13 -43.64 -14.07
CA LEU A 11 -3.28 -43.84 -15.26
C LEU A 11 -3.75 -43.15 -16.54
N ARG A 12 -4.91 -42.48 -16.53
CA ARG A 12 -5.55 -41.87 -17.73
C ARG A 12 -5.13 -40.42 -18.01
N TYR A 13 -4.37 -39.77 -17.13
CA TYR A 13 -3.85 -38.43 -17.32
C TYR A 13 -2.32 -38.44 -17.38
N GLN A 14 -1.73 -37.65 -18.27
CA GLN A 14 -0.29 -37.42 -18.37
C GLN A 14 0.00 -35.95 -18.09
N PHE A 15 0.94 -35.68 -17.18
CA PHE A 15 1.40 -34.33 -16.92
C PHE A 15 2.45 -33.93 -17.97
N ARG A 16 2.11 -33.03 -18.88
CA ARG A 16 3.00 -32.54 -19.95
C ARG A 16 2.89 -31.01 -20.10
N PRO A 17 3.29 -30.23 -19.08
CA PRO A 17 3.36 -28.78 -19.23
C PRO A 17 4.43 -28.40 -20.26
N SER A 18 4.18 -27.34 -21.03
CA SER A 18 5.24 -26.74 -21.85
C SER A 18 6.23 -25.98 -20.96
N TRP A 19 7.51 -25.94 -21.34
CA TRP A 19 8.52 -25.13 -20.65
C TRP A 19 8.10 -23.67 -20.53
N PHE A 20 7.48 -23.12 -21.58
CA PHE A 20 6.92 -21.77 -21.57
C PHE A 20 5.85 -21.59 -20.48
N SER A 21 4.87 -22.49 -20.41
CA SER A 21 3.82 -22.46 -19.39
C SER A 21 4.39 -22.57 -17.97
N PHE A 22 5.44 -23.37 -17.78
CA PHE A 22 6.13 -23.50 -16.50
C PHE A 22 6.78 -22.18 -16.06
N PHE A 23 7.58 -21.55 -16.92
CA PHE A 23 8.25 -20.29 -16.56
C PHE A 23 7.26 -19.14 -16.34
N VAL A 24 6.18 -19.06 -17.13
CA VAL A 24 5.13 -18.06 -16.91
C VAL A 24 4.42 -18.29 -15.57
N ALA A 25 4.03 -19.53 -15.27
CA ALA A 25 3.39 -19.85 -13.99
C ALA A 25 4.32 -19.53 -12.81
N LEU A 26 5.60 -19.90 -12.91
CA LEU A 26 6.60 -19.60 -11.88
C LEU A 26 6.71 -18.09 -11.64
N LEU A 27 6.85 -17.29 -12.70
CA LEU A 27 6.97 -15.84 -12.60
C LEU A 27 5.74 -15.21 -11.94
N VAL A 28 4.53 -15.59 -12.39
CA VAL A 28 3.27 -15.05 -11.85
C VAL A 28 3.11 -15.43 -10.38
N ILE A 29 3.33 -16.70 -10.03
CA ILE A 29 3.22 -17.19 -8.64
C ILE A 29 4.23 -16.45 -7.75
N SER A 30 5.49 -16.35 -8.16
CA SER A 30 6.52 -15.65 -7.40
C SER A 30 6.21 -14.17 -7.22
N ALA A 31 5.70 -13.50 -8.27
CA ALA A 31 5.28 -12.10 -8.19
C ALA A 31 4.11 -11.91 -7.21
N CYS A 32 3.07 -12.75 -7.30
CA CYS A 32 1.93 -12.70 -6.38
C CYS A 32 2.34 -12.97 -4.93
N ILE A 33 3.19 -13.97 -4.67
CA ILE A 33 3.71 -14.25 -3.32
C ILE A 33 4.47 -13.03 -2.78
N LYS A 34 5.37 -12.45 -3.58
CA LYS A 34 6.14 -11.27 -3.19
C LYS A 34 5.25 -10.07 -2.85
N LEU A 35 4.20 -9.83 -3.65
CA LEU A 35 3.23 -8.76 -3.39
C LEU A 35 2.37 -9.05 -2.15
N GLY A 36 2.00 -10.31 -1.91
CA GLY A 36 1.32 -10.75 -0.71
C GLY A 36 2.16 -10.49 0.55
N HIS A 37 3.44 -10.85 0.52
CA HIS A 37 4.38 -10.55 1.60
C HIS A 37 4.51 -9.05 1.84
N TRP A 38 4.68 -8.25 0.78
CA TRP A 38 4.77 -6.79 0.91
C TRP A 38 3.54 -6.17 1.59
N GLN A 39 2.33 -6.63 1.24
CA GLN A 39 1.11 -6.16 1.91
C GLN A 39 1.02 -6.64 3.36
N TYR A 40 1.43 -7.87 3.64
CA TYR A 40 1.47 -8.40 5.00
C TYR A 40 2.46 -7.63 5.88
N ASP A 41 3.66 -7.33 5.37
CA ASP A 41 4.68 -6.57 6.08
C ASP A 41 4.22 -5.12 6.35
N LYS A 42 3.44 -4.53 5.43
CA LYS A 42 2.79 -3.23 5.68
C LYS A 42 1.77 -3.31 6.81
N ALA A 43 0.99 -4.38 6.87
CA ALA A 43 0.04 -4.60 7.96
C ALA A 43 0.74 -4.82 9.30
N SER A 44 1.82 -5.62 9.33
CA SER A 44 2.56 -5.93 10.56
C SER A 44 3.25 -4.70 11.14
N GLN A 45 3.84 -3.83 10.30
CA GLN A 45 4.41 -2.55 10.73
C GLN A 45 3.36 -1.66 11.41
N LYS A 46 2.16 -1.57 10.83
CA LYS A 46 1.05 -0.80 11.42
C LYS A 46 0.55 -1.40 12.72
N LEU A 47 0.50 -2.73 12.82
CA LEU A 47 0.11 -3.43 14.04
C LEU A 47 1.09 -3.13 15.18
N GLN A 48 2.40 -3.19 14.92
CA GLN A 48 3.43 -2.83 15.92
C GLN A 48 3.29 -1.39 16.41
N LEU A 49 3.02 -0.44 15.51
CA LEU A 49 2.78 0.95 15.89
C LEU A 49 1.49 1.12 16.69
N GLN A 50 0.45 0.34 16.38
CA GLN A 50 -0.79 0.33 17.15
C GLN A 50 -0.55 -0.21 18.57
N ASP A 51 0.18 -1.32 18.71
CA ASP A 51 0.52 -1.87 20.02
C ASP A 51 1.33 -0.88 20.88
N GLN A 52 2.28 -0.16 20.26
CA GLN A 52 3.02 0.92 20.94
C GLN A 52 2.10 2.05 21.40
N LEU A 53 1.15 2.46 20.56
CA LEU A 53 0.16 3.47 20.90
C LEU A 53 -0.72 3.01 22.08
N ASP A 54 -1.23 1.79 22.04
CA ASP A 54 -2.12 1.24 23.07
C ASP A 54 -1.41 1.11 24.43
N GLN A 55 -0.15 0.66 24.42
CA GLN A 55 0.69 0.64 25.62
C GLN A 55 0.94 2.05 26.16
N ALA A 56 1.24 3.01 25.28
CA ALA A 56 1.50 4.38 25.70
C ALA A 56 0.25 5.08 26.25
N MET A 57 -0.94 4.77 25.74
CA MET A 57 -2.21 5.29 26.25
C MET A 57 -2.54 4.81 27.67
N GLN A 58 -2.02 3.65 28.09
CA GLN A 58 -2.22 3.13 29.45
C GLN A 58 -1.21 3.70 30.46
N ALA A 59 -0.11 4.29 29.99
CA ALA A 59 0.92 4.85 30.85
C ALA A 59 0.51 6.22 31.40
N ALA A 60 0.90 6.50 32.65
CA ALA A 60 0.70 7.82 33.24
C ALA A 60 1.54 8.89 32.52
N PRO A 61 1.03 10.13 32.34
CA PRO A 61 1.77 11.20 31.70
C PRO A 61 3.01 11.60 32.49
N VAL A 62 4.17 11.63 31.84
CA VAL A 62 5.44 12.07 32.43
C VAL A 62 5.76 13.53 32.07
N ALA A 63 6.64 14.19 32.81
CA ALA A 63 7.08 15.53 32.42
C ALA A 63 7.90 15.44 31.11
N LEU A 64 7.62 16.33 30.15
CA LEU A 64 8.43 16.42 28.93
C LEU A 64 9.79 17.05 29.29
N PRO A 65 10.93 16.37 29.04
CA PRO A 65 12.24 16.93 29.35
C PRO A 65 12.66 17.99 28.31
N PRO A 66 13.56 18.90 28.69
CA PRO A 66 14.09 19.93 27.78
C PRO A 66 15.02 19.38 26.68
N GLN A 67 15.41 18.11 26.76
CA GLN A 67 16.26 17.45 25.78
C GLN A 67 15.84 15.99 25.65
N LEU A 68 15.90 15.47 24.42
CA LEU A 68 15.51 14.10 24.08
C LEU A 68 16.70 13.39 23.44
N ASP A 69 17.31 12.44 24.14
CA ASP A 69 18.47 11.68 23.61
C ASP A 69 18.04 10.70 22.50
N ASP A 70 16.98 9.92 22.75
CA ASP A 70 16.34 9.07 21.75
C ASP A 70 14.91 9.56 21.49
N VAL A 71 14.75 10.38 20.45
CA VAL A 71 13.45 10.95 20.04
C VAL A 71 12.42 9.84 19.74
N GLN A 72 12.82 8.71 19.16
CA GLN A 72 11.88 7.65 18.79
C GLN A 72 11.29 6.95 20.03
N ALA A 73 12.05 6.84 21.12
CA ALA A 73 11.55 6.30 22.39
C ALA A 73 10.41 7.13 23.01
N TRP A 74 10.27 8.40 22.58
CA TRP A 74 9.19 9.29 23.01
C TRP A 74 7.93 9.18 22.14
N ARG A 75 7.95 8.47 21.01
CA ARG A 75 6.77 8.31 20.16
C ARG A 75 5.59 7.77 20.97
N TYR A 76 4.44 8.44 20.83
CA TYR A 76 3.18 8.12 21.52
C TYR A 76 3.15 8.31 23.04
N ARG A 77 4.29 8.63 23.68
CA ARG A 77 4.34 8.86 25.13
C ARG A 77 3.36 9.96 25.53
N GLN A 78 2.61 9.70 26.60
CA GLN A 78 1.81 10.70 27.27
C GLN A 78 2.73 11.59 28.09
N VAL A 79 2.63 12.91 27.90
CA VAL A 79 3.46 13.88 28.60
C VAL A 79 2.63 15.06 29.09
N HIS A 80 3.18 15.77 30.07
CA HIS A 80 2.70 17.08 30.48
C HIS A 80 3.84 18.10 30.47
N VAL A 81 3.50 19.36 30.24
CA VAL A 81 4.45 20.47 30.17
C VAL A 81 3.78 21.76 30.68
N SER A 82 4.51 22.55 31.46
CA SER A 82 4.07 23.87 31.92
C SER A 82 4.87 24.95 31.22
N GLY A 83 4.26 26.10 30.94
CA GLY A 83 4.89 27.11 30.09
C GLY A 83 3.93 28.17 29.58
N GLN A 84 4.31 28.85 28.51
CA GLN A 84 3.50 29.88 27.86
C GLN A 84 3.52 29.72 26.34
N TYR A 85 2.39 30.01 25.69
CA TYR A 85 2.32 30.02 24.24
C TYR A 85 3.04 31.24 23.65
N LEU A 86 3.62 31.06 22.46
CA LEU A 86 4.21 32.11 21.64
C LEU A 86 3.34 32.34 20.39
N PRO A 87 2.27 33.15 20.48
CA PRO A 87 1.26 33.25 19.42
C PRO A 87 1.80 33.83 18.10
N ASP A 88 2.83 34.69 18.16
CA ASP A 88 3.41 35.37 17.00
C ASP A 88 4.02 34.40 15.97
N TYR A 89 4.34 33.18 16.41
CA TYR A 89 4.93 32.11 15.59
C TYR A 89 3.97 30.93 15.41
N GLN A 90 2.66 31.17 15.55
CA GLN A 90 1.66 30.16 15.21
C GLN A 90 1.66 29.86 13.71
N ILE A 91 1.49 28.57 13.37
CA ILE A 91 1.27 28.11 12.00
C ILE A 91 -0.02 27.30 11.89
N LEU A 92 -0.57 27.29 10.69
CA LEU A 92 -1.69 26.49 10.24
C LEU A 92 -1.17 25.54 9.17
N ILE A 93 -1.30 24.22 9.39
CA ILE A 93 -1.02 23.24 8.34
C ILE A 93 -2.27 23.09 7.49
N ASP A 94 -2.17 23.37 6.20
CA ASP A 94 -3.27 23.33 5.23
C ASP A 94 -3.65 21.90 4.83
N ASN A 95 -4.78 21.77 4.14
CA ASN A 95 -5.27 20.55 3.50
C ASN A 95 -5.39 19.36 4.48
N GLN A 96 -5.73 19.65 5.73
CA GLN A 96 -6.02 18.63 6.73
C GLN A 96 -7.49 18.26 6.63
N VAL A 97 -7.78 16.98 6.40
CA VAL A 97 -9.15 16.49 6.26
C VAL A 97 -9.58 15.80 7.54
N HIS A 98 -10.71 16.22 8.10
CA HIS A 98 -11.37 15.57 9.22
C HIS A 98 -12.86 15.41 8.92
N ASN A 99 -13.38 14.18 9.02
CA ASN A 99 -14.77 13.84 8.66
C ASN A 99 -15.22 14.44 7.32
N GLU A 100 -14.44 14.20 6.26
CA GLU A 100 -14.68 14.65 4.88
C GLU A 100 -14.70 16.18 4.69
N ARG A 101 -14.31 16.95 5.71
CA ARG A 101 -14.20 18.41 5.64
C ARG A 101 -12.74 18.81 5.62
N ALA A 102 -12.39 19.71 4.72
CA ALA A 102 -11.08 20.35 4.71
C ALA A 102 -10.95 21.34 5.87
N GLY A 103 -9.74 21.50 6.36
CA GLY A 103 -9.41 22.37 7.47
C GLY A 103 -7.90 22.47 7.69
N TYR A 104 -7.55 23.01 8.86
CA TYR A 104 -6.19 23.30 9.25
C TYR A 104 -5.85 22.60 10.56
N HIS A 105 -4.63 22.11 10.72
CA HIS A 105 -4.08 21.88 12.05
C HIS A 105 -3.47 23.17 12.58
N VAL A 106 -3.79 23.51 13.82
CA VAL A 106 -3.30 24.72 14.51
C VAL A 106 -2.10 24.34 15.36
N LEU A 107 -0.91 24.82 15.00
CA LEU A 107 0.32 24.55 15.74
C LEU A 107 0.85 25.84 16.34
N THR A 108 0.88 25.89 17.66
CA THR A 108 1.35 27.04 18.43
C THR A 108 2.58 26.64 19.24
N PRO A 109 3.68 27.38 19.17
CA PRO A 109 4.86 27.07 19.97
C PRO A 109 4.60 27.35 21.45
N PHE A 110 5.22 26.53 22.30
CA PHE A 110 5.04 26.59 23.74
C PHE A 110 6.39 26.58 24.43
N MET A 111 6.75 27.73 25.02
CA MET A 111 8.00 27.90 25.77
C MET A 111 7.87 27.20 27.11
N MET A 112 8.73 26.22 27.35
CA MET A 112 8.66 25.40 28.55
C MET A 112 9.24 26.14 29.75
N GLN A 113 8.47 26.19 30.83
CA GLN A 113 8.81 26.91 32.05
C GLN A 113 10.15 26.43 32.64
N GLY A 114 11.02 27.37 33.00
CA GLY A 114 12.32 27.07 33.60
C GLY A 114 13.39 26.60 32.60
N THR A 115 13.14 26.74 31.29
CA THR A 115 14.05 26.35 30.22
C THR A 115 13.99 27.36 29.07
N GLU A 116 14.96 27.31 28.14
CA GLU A 116 14.91 28.06 26.88
C GLU A 116 14.36 27.23 25.71
N GLN A 117 13.79 26.07 26.02
CA GLN A 117 13.36 25.09 25.03
C GLN A 117 11.87 25.27 24.72
N VAL A 118 11.52 25.15 23.45
CA VAL A 118 10.16 25.31 22.93
C VAL A 118 9.69 23.99 22.34
N VAL A 119 8.49 23.56 22.70
CA VAL A 119 7.82 22.44 22.02
C VAL A 119 6.73 22.98 21.10
N LEU A 120 6.62 22.45 19.89
CA LEU A 120 5.51 22.81 19.02
C LEU A 120 4.26 22.04 19.46
N VAL A 121 3.17 22.76 19.76
CA VAL A 121 1.93 22.15 20.26
C VAL A 121 0.90 22.15 19.14
N ASN A 122 0.47 20.97 18.71
CA ASN A 122 -0.71 20.83 17.87
C ASN A 122 -1.96 20.89 18.75
N ARG A 123 -2.67 22.00 18.65
CA ARG A 123 -3.85 22.32 19.47
C ARG A 123 -5.13 21.69 18.93
N GLY A 124 -5.13 21.20 17.69
CA GLY A 124 -6.28 20.56 17.07
C GLY A 124 -6.50 20.98 15.62
N TRP A 125 -7.53 20.39 15.04
CA TRP A 125 -8.05 20.68 13.72
C TRP A 125 -9.20 21.68 13.76
N ILE A 126 -9.24 22.61 12.80
CA ILE A 126 -10.34 23.55 12.61
C ILE A 126 -10.77 23.59 11.14
N ALA A 127 -12.06 23.66 10.87
CA ALA A 127 -12.60 23.67 9.50
C ALA A 127 -12.21 24.94 8.73
N VAL A 128 -12.09 24.83 7.40
CA VAL A 128 -12.01 26.02 6.54
C VAL A 128 -13.33 26.79 6.61
N GLY A 129 -13.25 28.10 6.88
CA GLY A 129 -14.41 28.99 6.87
C GLY A 129 -14.97 29.23 5.47
N ASN A 130 -16.26 29.59 5.37
CA ASN A 130 -16.93 29.85 4.09
C ASN A 130 -16.30 30.99 3.27
N ASP A 131 -15.65 31.93 3.94
CA ASP A 131 -14.99 33.09 3.34
C ASP A 131 -13.56 32.80 2.87
N ARG A 132 -13.07 31.57 3.06
CA ARG A 132 -11.68 31.12 2.77
C ARG A 132 -10.60 31.99 3.41
N ARG A 133 -10.93 32.77 4.44
CA ARG A 133 -9.93 33.48 5.25
C ARG A 133 -9.29 32.50 6.22
N LEU A 134 -8.04 32.76 6.57
CA LEU A 134 -7.38 31.98 7.61
C LEU A 134 -8.14 32.13 8.93
N PRO A 135 -8.45 31.03 9.63
CA PRO A 135 -9.14 31.10 10.91
C PRO A 135 -8.28 31.83 11.93
N VAL A 136 -8.88 32.78 12.64
CA VAL A 136 -8.27 33.42 13.80
C VAL A 136 -8.60 32.57 15.02
N VAL A 137 -7.61 31.83 15.52
CA VAL A 137 -7.76 30.93 16.66
C VAL A 137 -7.22 31.63 17.91
N SER A 138 -8.07 31.78 18.92
CA SER A 138 -7.65 32.39 20.19
C SER A 138 -6.58 31.54 20.87
N VAL A 139 -5.54 32.21 21.41
CA VAL A 139 -4.46 31.54 22.14
C VAL A 139 -4.58 31.92 23.62
N PRO A 140 -4.68 30.94 24.53
CA PRO A 140 -4.72 31.21 25.97
C PRO A 140 -3.52 32.04 26.42
N GLN A 141 -3.79 33.11 27.17
CA GLN A 141 -2.74 33.98 27.71
C GLN A 141 -2.17 33.45 29.03
N GLY A 142 -0.94 33.82 29.33
CA GLY A 142 -0.28 33.49 30.60
C GLY A 142 0.19 32.04 30.71
N ALA A 143 0.51 31.64 31.94
CA ALA A 143 1.03 30.31 32.23
C ALA A 143 -0.04 29.22 32.07
N GLN A 144 0.27 28.20 31.29
CA GLN A 144 -0.59 27.05 31.02
C GLN A 144 0.11 25.76 31.45
N ARG A 145 -0.69 24.75 31.80
CA ARG A 145 -0.22 23.37 31.95
C ARG A 145 -0.92 22.52 30.90
N LEU A 146 -0.14 22.00 29.97
CA LEU A 146 -0.61 21.21 28.85
C LEU A 146 -0.36 19.74 29.10
N GLN A 147 -1.26 18.90 28.61
CA GLN A 147 -1.11 17.46 28.59
C GLN A 147 -1.48 16.93 27.21
N GLY A 148 -0.70 15.98 26.72
CA GLY A 148 -0.90 15.43 25.40
C GLY A 148 0.03 14.28 25.08
N GLN A 149 -0.03 13.87 23.83
CA GLN A 149 0.78 12.81 23.27
C GLN A 149 1.91 13.36 22.42
N VAL A 150 3.12 12.82 22.61
CA VAL A 150 4.25 13.11 21.73
C VAL A 150 4.05 12.47 20.35
N SER A 151 4.20 13.29 19.33
CA SER A 151 4.17 12.93 17.92
C SER A 151 5.48 13.32 17.25
N ILE A 152 6.02 12.41 16.45
CA ILE A 152 7.20 12.67 15.63
C ILE A 152 6.73 12.78 14.18
N PRO A 153 6.74 13.99 13.58
CA PRO A 153 6.38 14.18 12.18
C PRO A 153 7.36 13.44 11.26
N SER A 154 6.91 13.13 10.04
CA SER A 154 7.76 12.45 9.05
C SER A 154 8.39 13.48 8.14
N ASN A 155 9.72 13.47 7.98
CA ASN A 155 10.43 14.41 7.09
C ASN A 155 10.30 14.05 5.59
N LYS A 156 9.24 13.33 5.18
CA LYS A 156 9.09 12.81 3.81
C LYS A 156 8.04 13.59 3.02
N TYR A 157 8.24 14.90 2.90
CA TYR A 157 7.40 15.73 2.05
C TYR A 157 8.19 16.15 0.81
N TYR A 158 7.65 15.82 -0.37
CA TYR A 158 8.10 16.41 -1.63
C TYR A 158 7.24 17.63 -1.88
N THR A 159 7.74 18.80 -1.52
CA THR A 159 7.01 20.05 -1.74
C THR A 159 7.41 20.65 -3.09
N LEU A 160 6.42 21.02 -3.91
CA LEU A 160 6.61 21.79 -5.15
C LEU A 160 6.62 23.32 -4.88
N GLU A 161 6.93 23.73 -3.65
CA GLU A 161 6.98 25.14 -3.26
C GLU A 161 8.10 25.83 -4.02
N SER A 162 7.73 26.84 -4.82
CA SER A 162 8.69 27.82 -5.31
C SER A 162 9.19 28.63 -4.10
N PRO A 163 10.51 28.83 -3.93
CA PRO A 163 11.05 29.67 -2.87
C PRO A 163 10.80 31.14 -3.24
N GLN A 164 9.54 31.57 -3.18
CA GLN A 164 9.22 32.98 -3.27
C GLN A 164 9.39 33.55 -1.87
N ALA A 165 10.53 34.22 -1.66
CA ALA A 165 10.87 34.92 -0.44
C ALA A 165 9.93 36.12 -0.26
N GLU A 166 8.76 35.86 0.31
CA GLU A 166 7.93 36.93 0.86
C GLU A 166 8.57 37.41 2.18
N ALA A 167 8.74 38.72 2.32
CA ALA A 167 9.34 39.32 3.51
C ALA A 167 8.35 39.25 4.68
N GLY A 168 8.55 38.30 5.61
CA GLY A 168 7.78 38.21 6.85
C GLY A 168 7.43 36.78 7.27
N TRP A 169 6.78 36.65 8.44
CA TRP A 169 6.27 35.38 8.94
C TRP A 169 5.07 34.93 8.12
N GLN A 170 5.11 33.70 7.60
CA GLN A 170 4.02 33.08 6.87
C GLN A 170 3.33 32.04 7.75
N PRO A 171 2.09 32.29 8.22
CA PRO A 171 1.41 31.38 9.12
C PRO A 171 0.84 30.15 8.40
N LEU A 172 0.70 30.12 7.07
CA LEU A 172 0.12 28.99 6.35
C LEU A 172 1.21 28.08 5.76
N TRP A 173 1.19 26.80 6.10
CA TRP A 173 2.18 25.80 5.69
C TRP A 173 1.49 24.59 5.05
N GLN A 174 2.01 24.06 3.95
CA GLN A 174 1.43 22.86 3.32
C GLN A 174 1.73 21.58 4.10
N ASN A 175 2.94 21.49 4.64
CA ASN A 175 3.40 20.35 5.42
C ASN A 175 4.24 20.84 6.59
N LEU A 176 4.21 20.11 7.70
CA LEU A 176 5.08 20.39 8.82
C LEU A 176 6.48 19.80 8.57
N ASP A 177 7.45 20.69 8.39
CA ASP A 177 8.88 20.38 8.46
C ASP A 177 9.44 21.07 9.71
N LEU A 178 9.80 20.28 10.72
CA LEU A 178 10.31 20.81 11.99
C LEU A 178 11.67 21.49 11.84
N ASP A 179 12.51 21.04 10.92
CA ASP A 179 13.84 21.62 10.70
C ASP A 179 13.68 22.99 10.02
N LYS A 180 12.80 23.09 9.01
CA LYS A 180 12.42 24.37 8.39
C LYS A 180 11.79 25.33 9.39
N TYR A 181 10.91 24.82 10.26
CA TYR A 181 10.27 25.60 11.31
C TYR A 181 11.29 26.14 12.32
N ALA A 182 12.18 25.28 12.82
CA ALA A 182 13.23 25.65 13.77
C ALA A 182 14.20 26.70 13.19
N ALA A 183 14.50 26.64 11.90
CA ALA A 183 15.32 27.64 11.22
C ALA A 183 14.64 29.01 11.03
N ALA A 184 13.30 29.06 11.10
CA ALA A 184 12.51 30.27 10.86
C ALA A 184 12.20 31.07 12.14
N VAL A 185 12.54 30.55 13.32
CA VAL A 185 12.19 31.13 14.63
C VAL A 185 13.42 31.43 15.48
N PRO A 186 13.35 32.40 16.42
CA PRO A 186 14.52 32.83 17.19
C PRO A 186 14.80 31.98 18.44
N PHE A 187 14.25 30.77 18.55
CA PHE A 187 14.33 29.92 19.74
C PHE A 187 14.59 28.45 19.39
N SER A 188 15.08 27.68 20.37
CA SER A 188 15.35 26.25 20.20
C SER A 188 14.06 25.45 20.26
N VAL A 189 13.77 24.69 19.20
CA VAL A 189 12.56 23.87 19.08
C VAL A 189 12.92 22.40 19.29
N LEU A 190 12.20 21.73 20.19
CA LEU A 190 12.31 20.29 20.36
C LEU A 190 11.93 19.56 19.06
N PRO A 191 12.60 18.44 18.70
CA PRO A 191 12.33 17.68 17.48
C PRO A 191 11.07 16.80 17.58
N VAL A 192 10.04 17.27 18.29
CA VAL A 192 8.76 16.60 18.50
C VAL A 192 7.61 17.61 18.51
N VAL A 193 6.41 17.11 18.26
CA VAL A 193 5.16 17.86 18.38
C VAL A 193 4.35 17.29 19.52
N LEU A 194 3.83 18.14 20.41
CA LEU A 194 2.87 17.76 21.42
C LEU A 194 1.45 17.85 20.85
N ARG A 195 0.76 16.72 20.69
CA ARG A 195 -0.65 16.67 20.31
C ARG A 195 -1.51 16.72 21.56
N LEU A 196 -2.31 17.78 21.73
CA LEU A 196 -3.12 17.92 22.94
C LEU A 196 -4.21 16.85 23.03
N ASN A 197 -4.57 16.51 24.27
CA ASN A 197 -5.74 15.69 24.55
C ASN A 197 -7.03 16.48 24.25
N PRO A 198 -8.16 15.82 23.93
CA PRO A 198 -9.45 16.47 23.78
C PRO A 198 -9.80 17.35 24.99
N ASP A 199 -10.30 18.56 24.74
CA ASP A 199 -10.66 19.53 25.77
C ASP A 199 -12.04 20.14 25.46
N PRO A 200 -13.04 19.92 26.34
CA PRO A 200 -14.37 20.49 26.18
C PRO A 200 -14.39 22.04 26.20
N ALA A 201 -13.36 22.70 26.73
CA ALA A 201 -13.28 24.16 26.78
C ALA A 201 -12.95 24.81 25.42
N GLU A 202 -12.38 24.04 24.48
CA GLU A 202 -12.04 24.51 23.13
C GLU A 202 -12.73 23.61 22.06
N PRO A 203 -14.08 23.58 21.99
CA PRO A 203 -14.82 22.63 21.14
C PRO A 203 -14.64 22.88 19.64
N GLU A 204 -14.16 24.06 19.25
CA GLU A 204 -13.82 24.43 17.88
C GLU A 204 -12.55 23.73 17.36
N LEU A 205 -11.68 23.28 18.28
CA LEU A 205 -10.44 22.58 17.97
C LEU A 205 -10.61 21.08 18.17
N VAL A 206 -10.80 20.36 17.06
CA VAL A 206 -11.00 18.92 17.09
C VAL A 206 -9.65 18.22 17.29
N ARG A 207 -9.54 17.42 18.35
CA ARG A 207 -8.32 16.69 18.72
C ARG A 207 -8.51 15.18 18.56
N ASP A 208 -8.95 14.76 17.38
CA ASP A 208 -9.05 13.37 16.98
C ASP A 208 -7.87 13.00 16.08
N TRP A 209 -6.89 12.30 16.65
CA TRP A 209 -5.63 12.03 15.99
C TRP A 209 -5.67 10.71 15.23
N PRO A 210 -5.15 10.64 13.98
CA PRO A 210 -5.18 9.43 13.18
C PRO A 210 -4.43 8.30 13.88
N LYS A 211 -5.03 7.11 13.89
CA LYS A 211 -4.49 5.92 14.58
C LYS A 211 -3.76 5.00 13.60
N PRO A 212 -2.63 4.37 13.98
CA PRO A 212 -1.93 3.42 13.13
C PRO A 212 -2.81 2.26 12.63
N ALA A 213 -3.81 1.85 13.41
CA ALA A 213 -4.76 0.79 13.07
C ALA A 213 -5.59 1.03 11.80
N GLU A 214 -5.66 2.27 11.30
CA GLU A 214 -6.42 2.56 10.09
C GLU A 214 -5.93 1.72 8.90
N ARG A 215 -6.87 0.96 8.33
CA ARG A 215 -6.68 0.12 7.13
C ARG A 215 -5.75 -1.08 7.30
N ILE A 216 -5.42 -1.52 8.53
CA ILE A 216 -4.67 -2.78 8.74
C ILE A 216 -5.40 -3.96 8.09
N THR A 217 -6.70 -4.09 8.36
CA THR A 217 -7.54 -5.16 7.80
C THR A 217 -7.58 -5.14 6.27
N THR A 218 -7.54 -3.96 5.66
CA THR A 218 -7.46 -3.79 4.21
C THR A 218 -6.16 -4.36 3.65
N HIS A 219 -5.01 -4.07 4.27
CA HIS A 219 -3.72 -4.63 3.84
C HIS A 219 -3.67 -6.15 4.01
N ILE A 220 -4.21 -6.68 5.11
CA ILE A 220 -4.34 -8.13 5.33
C ILE A 220 -5.22 -8.78 4.27
N GLY A 221 -6.38 -8.17 3.95
CA GLY A 221 -7.28 -8.65 2.90
C GLY A 221 -6.59 -8.71 1.53
N TYR A 222 -5.83 -7.67 1.17
CA TYR A 222 -5.04 -7.69 -0.06
C TYR A 222 -3.92 -8.73 -0.05
N ALA A 223 -3.28 -8.98 1.10
CA ALA A 223 -2.28 -10.04 1.21
C ALA A 223 -2.89 -11.42 0.88
N TYR A 224 -4.05 -11.74 1.49
CA TYR A 224 -4.78 -12.97 1.17
C TYR A 224 -5.24 -13.04 -0.28
N GLN A 225 -5.65 -11.93 -0.87
CA GLN A 225 -6.02 -11.87 -2.28
C GLN A 225 -4.82 -12.23 -3.18
N TRP A 226 -3.63 -11.67 -2.91
CA TRP A 226 -2.41 -12.01 -3.65
C TRP A 226 -2.01 -13.48 -3.48
N TYR A 227 -2.13 -14.04 -2.27
CA TYR A 227 -1.92 -15.47 -2.05
C TYR A 227 -2.96 -16.33 -2.77
N GLY A 228 -4.23 -15.89 -2.81
CA GLY A 228 -5.29 -16.54 -3.58
C GLY A 228 -5.01 -16.56 -5.08
N PHE A 229 -4.46 -15.48 -5.65
CA PHE A 229 -4.02 -15.45 -7.04
C PHE A 229 -2.84 -16.39 -7.30
N ALA A 230 -1.86 -16.45 -6.40
CA ALA A 230 -0.76 -17.40 -6.49
C ALA A 230 -1.28 -18.85 -6.48
N PHE A 231 -2.20 -19.17 -5.57
CA PHE A 231 -2.83 -20.49 -5.50
C PHE A 231 -3.64 -20.82 -6.77
N THR A 232 -4.42 -19.85 -7.27
CA THR A 232 -5.23 -20.03 -8.49
C THR A 232 -4.35 -20.25 -9.71
N ALA A 233 -3.27 -19.47 -9.87
CA ALA A 233 -2.31 -19.65 -10.95
C ALA A 233 -1.64 -21.03 -10.90
N PHE A 234 -1.30 -21.50 -9.69
CA PHE A 234 -0.78 -22.84 -9.48
C PHE A 234 -1.80 -23.92 -9.87
N ALA A 235 -3.07 -23.78 -9.44
CA ALA A 235 -4.14 -24.72 -9.80
C ALA A 235 -4.39 -24.77 -11.32
N ILE A 236 -4.40 -23.61 -11.99
CA ILE A 236 -4.53 -23.52 -13.46
C ILE A 236 -3.34 -24.20 -14.14
N PHE A 237 -2.12 -23.97 -13.66
CA PHE A 237 -0.92 -24.61 -14.20
C PHE A 237 -1.02 -26.14 -14.09
N LEU A 238 -1.46 -26.67 -12.95
CA LEU A 238 -1.68 -28.10 -12.78
C LEU A 238 -2.76 -28.62 -13.73
N TYR A 239 -3.92 -27.95 -13.76
CA TYR A 239 -5.06 -28.34 -14.59
C TYR A 239 -4.70 -28.40 -16.08
N LEU A 240 -4.03 -27.37 -16.61
CA LEU A 240 -3.60 -27.33 -18.01
C LEU A 240 -2.43 -28.28 -18.30
N GLY A 241 -1.62 -28.59 -17.29
CA GLY A 241 -0.53 -29.56 -17.39
C GLY A 241 -1.00 -31.00 -17.49
N PHE A 242 -2.12 -31.36 -16.85
CA PHE A 242 -2.72 -32.68 -16.95
C PHE A 242 -3.57 -32.82 -18.22
N ARG A 243 -3.06 -33.57 -19.21
CA ARG A 243 -3.83 -33.95 -20.41
C ARG A 243 -4.31 -35.39 -20.33
N ARG A 244 -5.54 -35.66 -20.80
CA ARG A 244 -6.05 -37.02 -20.93
C ARG A 244 -5.22 -37.78 -21.96
N LYS A 245 -4.85 -39.03 -21.69
CA LYS A 245 -4.22 -39.90 -22.68
C LYS A 245 -5.29 -40.31 -23.70
N ASP A 246 -5.04 -40.02 -24.97
CA ASP A 246 -5.85 -40.58 -26.06
C ASP A 246 -5.62 -42.08 -26.06
N VAL A 247 -6.69 -42.85 -25.82
CA VAL A 247 -6.65 -44.29 -26.00
C VAL A 247 -6.66 -44.50 -27.51
N VAL A 248 -5.50 -44.80 -28.09
CA VAL A 248 -5.39 -45.19 -29.51
C VAL A 248 -6.34 -46.36 -29.71
N GLY A 249 -7.44 -46.12 -30.41
CA GLY A 249 -8.38 -47.16 -30.82
C GLY A 249 -7.65 -48.10 -31.76
N VAL A 250 -7.56 -49.38 -31.38
CA VAL A 250 -7.18 -50.46 -32.28
C VAL A 250 -8.32 -50.61 -33.29
N SER A 251 -8.21 -49.95 -34.45
CA SER A 251 -9.13 -50.14 -35.58
C SER A 251 -8.65 -51.32 -36.42
N GLU A 252 -9.60 -52.20 -36.70
CA GLU A 252 -9.60 -53.27 -37.71
C GLU A 252 -8.43 -54.27 -37.76
N TYR A 253 -8.69 -55.46 -37.21
CA TYR A 253 -8.36 -56.70 -37.91
C TYR A 253 -9.03 -56.70 -39.29
N ALA A 254 -8.25 -56.68 -40.37
CA ALA A 254 -8.70 -57.17 -41.67
C ALA A 254 -7.77 -58.32 -42.09
N ALA A 255 -8.22 -59.54 -41.82
CA ALA A 255 -7.64 -60.80 -42.26
C ALA A 255 -8.20 -61.18 -43.66
N PRO A 256 -7.60 -62.15 -44.39
CA PRO A 256 -7.24 -62.01 -45.80
C PRO A 256 -8.34 -62.46 -46.78
N GLU A 257 -8.31 -61.89 -47.99
CA GLU A 257 -9.03 -62.42 -49.15
C GLU A 257 -8.01 -63.02 -50.13
N GLN A 258 -8.01 -64.35 -50.23
CA GLN A 258 -7.36 -65.09 -51.31
C GLN A 258 -8.38 -65.40 -52.41
N ALA A 259 -7.87 -65.38 -53.66
CA ALA A 259 -8.30 -66.19 -54.81
C ALA A 259 -9.39 -65.62 -55.75
N GLN A 260 -8.99 -65.06 -56.91
CA GLN A 260 -9.02 -65.71 -58.25
C GLN A 260 -9.21 -64.77 -59.47
N ALA A 261 -8.44 -65.08 -60.52
CA ALA A 261 -8.75 -65.01 -61.96
C ALA A 261 -8.70 -63.67 -62.75
N THR A 262 -7.59 -63.46 -63.46
CA THR A 262 -7.48 -62.91 -64.84
C THR A 262 -8.06 -63.97 -65.81
N PRO A 263 -8.65 -63.69 -67.02
CA PRO A 263 -8.30 -62.66 -68.03
C PRO A 263 -9.55 -62.01 -68.70
N LEU A 264 -9.55 -61.08 -69.67
CA LEU A 264 -8.96 -61.07 -71.02
C LEU A 264 -9.32 -59.72 -71.71
N HIS A 265 -8.39 -59.20 -72.52
CA HIS A 265 -8.57 -58.48 -73.80
C HIS A 265 -9.38 -57.17 -73.92
N GLY A 266 -8.72 -56.17 -74.53
CA GLY A 266 -9.35 -54.98 -75.10
C GLY A 266 -8.35 -53.92 -75.57
N HIS A 267 -7.71 -54.17 -76.72
CA HIS A 267 -6.82 -53.24 -77.44
C HIS A 267 -7.54 -51.91 -77.78
N GLN A 268 -6.84 -50.79 -77.52
CA GLN A 268 -6.59 -49.56 -78.33
C GLN A 268 -7.37 -49.30 -79.65
N PRO A 269 -7.33 -48.08 -80.27
CA PRO A 269 -6.41 -46.94 -80.06
C PRO A 269 -7.06 -45.53 -80.17
N GLY A 270 -6.24 -44.49 -79.94
CA GLY A 270 -6.36 -43.24 -80.72
C GLY A 270 -6.24 -41.94 -79.93
N ALA A 271 -5.01 -41.49 -79.66
CA ALA A 271 -4.76 -40.08 -79.40
C ALA A 271 -3.32 -39.68 -79.78
N SER A 272 -3.21 -38.73 -80.70
CA SER A 272 -2.06 -37.83 -80.87
C SER A 272 -2.41 -36.74 -81.89
N PRO A 273 -1.73 -35.59 -81.87
CA PRO A 273 -1.45 -34.75 -80.71
C PRO A 273 -1.68 -33.26 -81.04
N SER A 274 -1.84 -32.37 -80.05
CA SER A 274 -1.50 -30.96 -80.27
C SER A 274 -1.10 -30.24 -78.98
N GLN A 275 0.21 -29.97 -78.91
CA GLN A 275 0.91 -28.75 -78.45
C GLN A 275 0.35 -28.01 -77.21
N ALA A 276 1.07 -27.95 -76.08
CA ALA A 276 2.16 -26.99 -75.79
C ALA A 276 1.73 -25.54 -76.08
N LYS A 277 1.77 -24.53 -75.19
CA LYS A 277 2.57 -24.21 -74.00
C LYS A 277 1.96 -22.88 -73.41
N PRO A 278 2.63 -22.06 -72.57
CA PRO A 278 2.50 -22.00 -71.11
C PRO A 278 2.00 -20.65 -70.53
N SER A 279 1.92 -20.63 -69.20
CA SER A 279 2.39 -19.56 -68.29
C SER A 279 1.78 -18.16 -68.29
N GLY A 280 1.52 -17.74 -67.05
CA GLY A 280 1.46 -16.35 -66.61
C GLY A 280 0.02 -15.86 -66.54
N VAL A 281 -0.45 -15.23 -65.47
CA VAL A 281 0.19 -14.07 -64.83
C VAL A 281 -0.41 -13.86 -63.43
N LYS A 282 0.50 -13.70 -62.46
CA LYS A 282 0.44 -12.80 -61.29
C LYS A 282 -0.73 -11.80 -61.24
N LYS A 283 -1.53 -11.86 -60.17
CA LYS A 283 -1.53 -10.83 -59.11
C LYS A 283 -2.22 -11.39 -57.86
#